data_AF-A0A8T4XXB4-F1
#
_entry.id   AF-A0A8T4XXB4-F1
#
_cell.length_a   1.000
_cell.length_b   1.000
_cell.length_c   1.000
_cell.angle_alpha   90.00
_cell.angle_beta   90.00
_cell.angle_gamma   90.00
#
_symmetry.space_group_name_H-M   'P 1'
#
loop_
_entity.id
_entity.type
_entity.pdbx_description
1 polymer ?
#
loop_
_entity_poly.entity_id
_entity_poly.type
_entity_poly.pdbx_seq_one_letter_code
_entity_poly.pdbx_strand_id
1 'polypeptide(L)' 'MLSMSELSALVIRINEKIKDLGDLLAIARAEAQKKHHVKGVKIEILDIAFIPRLNVYVALYKTPVVRGRRCEPKA' A
#
# COMPACT_ATOMS: atom_id res chain seq x y z
N MET A 1 -6.30 -7.07 -23.22
CA MET A 1 -6.33 -7.68 -21.88
C MET A 1 -5.92 -6.60 -20.87
N LEU A 2 -6.87 -5.91 -20.25
CA LEU A 2 -6.57 -4.92 -19.21
C LEU A 2 -5.97 -5.70 -18.03
N SER A 3 -4.70 -5.47 -17.70
CA SER A 3 -4.15 -6.02 -16.47
C SER A 3 -4.91 -5.38 -15.31
N MET A 4 -5.84 -6.11 -14.70
CA MET A 4 -6.51 -5.64 -13.48
C MET A 4 -5.42 -5.55 -12.41
N SER A 5 -4.92 -4.35 -12.15
CA SER A 5 -4.10 -4.10 -10.98
C SER A 5 -4.96 -4.45 -9.76
N GLU A 6 -4.55 -5.45 -8.99
CA GLU A 6 -5.27 -5.86 -7.79
C GLU A 6 -5.34 -4.69 -6.81
N LEU A 7 -6.51 -4.50 -6.19
CA LEU A 7 -6.68 -3.51 -5.13
C LEU A 7 -6.18 -4.08 -3.81
N SER A 8 -5.37 -3.30 -3.11
CA SER A 8 -4.85 -3.65 -1.80
C SER A 8 -5.18 -2.56 -0.78
N ALA A 9 -5.25 -2.96 0.49
CA ALA A 9 -5.42 -2.06 1.62
C ALA A 9 -4.25 -2.17 2.61
N LEU A 10 -3.94 -1.06 3.29
CA LEU A 10 -2.97 -1.00 4.38
C LEU A 10 -3.56 -0.26 5.57
N VAL A 11 -3.45 -0.87 6.76
CA VAL A 11 -3.88 -0.24 8.02
C VAL A 11 -2.69 0.48 8.63
N ILE A 12 -2.84 1.78 8.90
CA ILE A 12 -1.85 2.66 9.49
C ILE A 12 -2.36 3.07 10.86
N ARG A 13 -1.65 2.68 11.92
CA ARG A 13 -1.97 3.14 13.28
C ARG A 13 -1.50 4.58 13.46
N ILE A 14 -2.33 5.39 14.10
CA ILE A 14 -1.97 6.75 14.46
C ILE A 14 -0.87 6.72 15.54
N ASN A 15 0.17 7.51 15.33
CA ASN A 15 1.21 7.77 16.31
C ASN A 15 1.65 9.24 16.21
N GLU A 16 2.54 9.68 17.10
CA GLU A 16 3.05 11.06 17.17
C GLU A 16 3.84 11.52 15.93
N LYS A 17 4.18 10.60 15.01
CA LYS A 17 4.92 10.90 13.78
C LYS A 17 4.01 11.36 12.65
N ILE A 18 2.70 11.17 12.76
CA ILE A 18 1.73 11.58 11.74
C ILE A 18 1.22 12.97 12.10
N LYS A 19 1.78 14.00 11.46
CA LYS A 19 1.40 15.40 11.70
C LYS A 19 0.39 15.90 10.68
N ASP A 20 0.46 15.39 9.46
CA ASP A 20 -0.42 15.76 8.37
C ASP A 20 -0.71 14.61 7.39
N LEU A 21 -1.53 14.91 6.37
CA LEU A 21 -1.91 13.96 5.33
C LEU A 21 -0.70 13.53 4.46
N GLY A 22 0.30 14.39 4.30
CA GLY A 22 1.53 14.10 3.58
C GLY A 22 2.35 13.01 4.24
N ASP A 23 2.50 13.07 5.57
CA ASP A 23 3.13 12.01 6.37
C ASP A 23 2.40 10.67 6.16
N LEU A 24 1.06 10.72 6.17
CA LEU A 24 0.25 9.53 6.00
C LEU A 24 0.44 8.88 4.62
N LEU A 25 0.46 9.70 3.57
CA LEU A 25 0.71 9.26 2.21
C LEU A 25 2.13 8.67 2.06
N ALA A 26 3.12 9.27 2.70
CA ALA A 26 4.50 8.78 2.68
C ALA A 26 4.61 7.42 3.38
N ILE A 27 4.01 7.27 4.56
CA ILE A 27 3.94 6.00 5.30
C ILE A 27 3.22 4.94 4.46
N ALA A 28 2.05 5.26 3.90
CA ALA A 28 1.28 4.34 3.08
C ALA A 28 2.11 3.80 1.90
N ARG A 29 2.83 4.68 1.20
CA ARG A 29 3.70 4.29 0.08
C ARG A 29 4.87 3.45 0.53
N ALA A 30 5.58 3.84 1.60
CA ALA A 30 6.74 3.11 2.10
C ALA A 30 6.36 1.69 2.55
N GLU A 31 5.27 1.56 3.30
CA GLU A 31 4.78 0.26 3.78
C GLU A 31 4.24 -0.59 2.62
N ALA A 32 3.55 0.00 1.64
CA ALA A 32 3.12 -0.73 0.44
C ALA A 32 4.31 -1.23 -0.39
N GLN A 33 5.35 -0.41 -0.58
CA GLN A 33 6.59 -0.81 -1.26
C GLN A 33 7.29 -1.95 -0.53
N LYS A 34 7.37 -1.86 0.80
CA LYS A 34 7.96 -2.89 1.66
C LYS A 34 7.17 -4.20 1.57
N LYS A 35 5.84 -4.14 1.67
CA LYS A 35 4.95 -5.32 1.61
C LYS A 35 5.11 -6.10 0.30
N HIS A 36 5.21 -5.38 -0.82
CA HIS A 36 5.33 -5.99 -2.16
C HIS A 36 6.77 -6.18 -2.64
N HIS A 37 7.77 -5.86 -1.81
CA HIS A 37 9.20 -5.95 -2.15
C HIS A 37 9.59 -5.20 -3.43
N VAL A 38 8.87 -4.11 -3.73
CA VAL A 38 9.05 -3.29 -4.93
C VAL A 38 9.84 -2.04 -4.59
N LYS A 39 11.13 -2.03 -4.95
CA LYS A 39 11.97 -0.83 -4.85
C LYS A 39 11.85 0.01 -6.12
N GLY A 40 11.67 1.33 -5.96
CA GLY A 40 11.64 2.28 -7.07
C GLY A 40 10.33 2.32 -7.87
N VAL A 41 9.33 1.48 -7.53
CA VAL A 41 8.01 1.52 -8.17
C VAL A 41 7.11 2.52 -7.44
N LYS A 42 6.48 3.42 -8.20
CA LYS A 42 5.51 4.37 -7.67
C LYS A 42 4.22 3.64 -7.30
N ILE A 43 3.93 3.56 -6.00
CA ILE A 43 2.63 3.08 -5.50
C ILE A 43 1.60 4.21 -5.66
N GLU A 44 0.51 3.90 -6.35
CA GLU A 44 -0.64 4.79 -6.48
C GLU A 44 -1.61 4.55 -5.32
N ILE A 45 -1.57 5.45 -4.33
CA ILE A 45 -2.59 5.52 -3.27
C ILE A 45 -3.84 6.14 -3.88
N LEU A 46 -4.96 5.43 -3.79
CA LEU A 46 -6.25 5.82 -4.36
C LEU A 46 -7.11 6.57 -3.35
N ASP A 47 -7.12 6.09 -2.11
CA ASP A 47 -7.94 6.68 -1.06
C ASP A 47 -7.34 6.40 0.32
N ILE A 48 -7.71 7.23 1.29
CA ILE A 48 -7.37 7.09 2.69
C ILE A 48 -8.64 7.38 3.50
N ALA A 49 -9.11 6.37 4.22
CA ALA A 49 -10.24 6.50 5.15
C ALA A 49 -9.76 6.44 6.60
N PHE A 50 -10.22 7.36 7.43
CA PHE A 50 -10.05 7.25 8.87
C PHE A 50 -11.14 6.37 9.48
N ILE A 51 -10.76 5.43 10.35
CA ILE A 51 -11.67 4.56 11.10
C ILE A 51 -11.60 4.95 12.59
N PRO A 52 -12.50 5.83 13.07
CA PRO A 52 -12.40 6.42 14.42
C PRO A 52 -12.45 5.38 15.53
N ARG A 53 -13.29 4.36 15.37
CA ARG A 53 -13.50 3.29 16.36
C ARG A 53 -12.24 2.51 16.70
N LEU A 54 -11.29 2.45 15.78
CA LEU A 54 -10.03 1.73 15.93
C LEU A 54 -8.82 2.66 16.00
N ASN A 55 -9.05 3.97 15.86
CA ASN A 55 -8.00 5.00 15.77
C ASN A 55 -6.91 4.67 14.74
N VAL A 56 -7.34 4.25 13.54
CA VAL A 56 -6.45 3.89 12.43
C VAL A 56 -6.88 4.57 11.13
N TYR A 57 -5.93 4.79 10.25
CA TYR A 57 -6.19 5.09 8.85
C TYR A 57 -6.09 3.82 8.00
N VAL A 58 -6.88 3.74 6.94
CA VAL A 58 -6.84 2.67 5.96
C VAL A 58 -6.54 3.29 4.60
N ALA A 59 -5.37 2.97 4.05
CA ALA A 59 -4.97 3.41 2.73
C ALA A 59 -5.31 2.33 1.69
N LEU A 60 -6.06 2.70 0.66
CA LEU A 60 -6.36 1.88 -0.51
C LEU A 60 -5.39 2.23 -1.64
N TYR A 61 -4.84 1.23 -2.32
CA TYR A 61 -3.86 1.44 -3.37
C TYR A 61 -3.89 0.34 -4.42
N LYS A 62 -3.38 0.65 -5.62
CA LYS A 62 -3.17 -0.37 -6.66
C LYS A 62 -1.89 -1.14 -6.37
N THR A 63 -2.00 -2.47 -6.30
CA THR A 63 -0.84 -3.35 -6.27
C THR A 63 -0.08 -3.17 -7.58
N PRO A 64 1.22 -2.83 -7.53
CA PRO A 64 2.01 -2.76 -8.75
C PRO A 64 2.07 -4.14 -9.39
N VAL A 65 1.85 -4.19 -10.70
CA VAL A 65 1.98 -5.43 -11.47
C VAL A 65 3.46 -5.78 -11.52
N VAL A 66 3.93 -6.62 -10.61
CA VAL A 66 5.28 -7.17 -10.66
C VAL A 66 5.30 -8.20 -11.78
N ARG A 67 5.60 -7.79 -13.02
CA ARG A 67 5.97 -8.73 -14.08
C ARG A 67 7.34 -9.32 -13.74
N GLY A 68 7.36 -10.35 -12.89
CA GLY A 68 8.60 -11.06 -12.56
C GLY A 68 8.46 -12.08 -11.43
N ARG A 69 8.38 -13.36 -11.84
CA ARG A 69 8.44 -14.60 -11.05
C ARG A 69 7.26 -14.90 -10.12
N ARG A 70 6.25 -15.56 -10.70
CA ARG A 70 5.73 -16.76 -10.04
C ARG A 70 6.95 -17.65 -9.76
N CYS A 71 7.25 -17.94 -8.51
CA CYS A 71 7.93 -19.19 -8.21
C CYS A 71 6.94 -20.27 -8.61
N GLU A 72 7.17 -20.90 -9.76
CA GLU A 72 6.54 -22.18 -10.05
C GLU A 72 6.90 -23.13 -8.89
N PRO A 73 5.93 -23.86 -8.32
CA PRO A 73 6.28 -24.97 -7.43
C PRO A 73 7.08 -25.95 -8.28
N LYS A 74 8.33 -26.24 -7.87
CA LYS A 74 9.10 -27.34 -8.46
C LYS A 74 8.27 -28.61 -8.33
N ALA A 75 7.93 -29.18 -9.48
CA ALA A 75 7.51 -30.58 -9.60
C ALA A 75 8.72 -31.50 -9.35
#